data_AF-A0A966VCE9-F1
#
_entry.id   AF-A0A966VCE9-F1
#
_cell.length_a   1.000
_cell.length_b   1.000
_cell.length_c   1.000
_cell.angle_alpha   90.00
_cell.angle_beta   90.00
_cell.angle_gamma   90.00
#
_symmetry.space_group_name_H-M   'P 1'
#
loop_
_entity.id
_entity.type
_entity.pdbx_description
1 polymer ?
#
loop_
_entity_poly.entity_id
_entity_poly.type
_entity_poly.pdbx_seq_one_letter_code
_entity_poly.pdbx_strand_id
1 'polypeptide(L)'
;MEHFSGNLSPARRLTWGPNRAIRVMIMVGACFASALASGAQASGQKNGASILHRVRWTKDSSSETIKITSHKKIPLANRFDGRHGKLRTAALPAIIAEHSSAPVIEWNEVEGANLEEIVAFLSQNKVPIDREKLADGIVAAPGQPAAPESKNGDGTEDNQDEVRTIISSGPSSNRIDIVFMGDGYTTTEREKFFSDINRLVDDMFLGDTFKSYLPVFNVHVVFRASRESGLPRQRPGNTAYGLYREGDTLRAIFPGDTAALRESCDAAPDCDYPVVIANDPWYGGLGGEFAISTSSQQSGTVVLRHELGHNFGRVGEEYDGGGYFGANHADETSSIGWRHWTSDSVPRVREEPMTARYLGWPWHDFKKGPFEARFKSNGQYAKTAIRFSASGFGSAGSLEVRLDDMQIPFNEPQSHDRTFVDIEVPSGLAPGDHRLVFRAIGDATGPRGQWLSSLTVHEYAGDFHDEPGLVSAFPVFDSTRSVAGYRPTNESCLMRDMTSQHFCQVCQENNWIKFLDRIDLIDHASMRKSGAGVLSAEVTPLELGQFRRLGQGPEGERIEIRWFADRNELTQFRDIARWEVKSPLPASRLEVEVKLLSPEIRSDRFGTTTQRITIDERQDSISGS
;
A
#
# COMPACT_ATOMS: atom_id res chain seq x y z
N MET A 1 41.08 37.47 -0.91
CA MET A 1 42.02 37.93 -1.95
C MET A 1 41.44 37.46 -3.27
N GLU A 2 41.27 38.41 -4.20
CA GLU A 2 41.08 38.27 -5.67
C GLU A 2 39.88 37.45 -6.18
N HIS A 3 39.17 37.78 -7.27
CA HIS A 3 38.86 39.01 -8.01
C HIS A 3 37.64 38.65 -8.93
N PHE A 4 36.83 39.64 -9.29
CA PHE A 4 35.65 39.68 -10.20
C PHE A 4 35.85 38.98 -11.57
N SER A 5 34.82 38.58 -12.35
CA SER A 5 33.88 39.49 -13.07
C SER A 5 32.82 38.80 -13.98
N GLY A 6 31.61 39.39 -14.04
CA GLY A 6 30.70 39.57 -15.21
C GLY A 6 29.99 38.35 -15.81
N ASN A 7 28.75 38.37 -16.32
CA ASN A 7 27.74 39.39 -16.62
C ASN A 7 26.37 38.67 -16.76
N LEU A 8 25.28 39.21 -16.22
CA LEU A 8 23.91 38.81 -16.57
C LEU A 8 23.01 40.04 -16.69
N SER A 9 22.37 40.19 -17.87
CA SER A 9 21.04 40.73 -18.18
C SER A 9 21.02 41.24 -19.64
N PRO A 10 19.88 41.27 -20.38
CA PRO A 10 18.54 41.55 -19.87
C PRO A 10 17.46 40.51 -20.17
N ALA A 11 16.58 40.34 -19.17
CA ALA A 11 15.29 39.70 -19.27
C ALA A 11 14.37 40.45 -20.25
N ARG A 12 13.67 39.72 -21.13
CA ARG A 12 12.46 40.21 -21.79
C ARG A 12 11.33 40.20 -20.76
N ARG A 13 10.71 41.37 -20.58
CA ARG A 13 9.47 41.58 -19.81
C ARG A 13 8.31 40.79 -20.42
N LEU A 14 7.65 39.96 -19.62
CA LEU A 14 6.24 39.62 -19.79
C LEU A 14 5.46 40.32 -18.67
N THR A 15 4.63 41.28 -19.06
CA THR A 15 3.71 42.01 -18.17
C THR A 15 2.51 41.14 -17.84
N TRP A 16 2.22 40.94 -16.55
CA TRP A 16 0.98 40.33 -16.05
C TRP A 16 0.11 41.39 -15.38
N GLY A 17 -1.19 41.39 -15.72
CA GLY A 17 -2.20 42.25 -15.09
C GLY A 17 -2.55 41.82 -13.65
N PRO A 18 -3.19 42.69 -12.86
CA PRO A 18 -3.36 42.45 -11.43
C PRO A 18 -4.54 41.52 -11.13
N ASN A 19 -4.40 40.79 -10.02
CA ASN A 19 -5.39 39.99 -9.30
C ASN A 19 -5.42 38.48 -9.58
N ARG A 20 -4.49 37.72 -8.98
CA ARG A 20 -4.80 36.47 -8.23
C ARG A 20 -3.82 36.32 -7.07
N ALA A 21 -4.34 36.15 -5.85
CA ALA A 21 -3.56 35.81 -4.67
C ALA A 21 -3.24 34.30 -4.69
N ILE A 22 -1.97 33.93 -4.59
CA ILE A 22 -1.53 32.54 -4.44
C ILE A 22 -1.42 32.25 -2.93
N ARG A 23 -2.17 31.27 -2.44
CA ARG A 23 -1.93 30.64 -1.13
C ARG A 23 -0.89 29.56 -1.35
N VAL A 24 0.32 29.74 -0.80
CA VAL A 24 1.30 28.65 -0.69
C VAL A 24 1.18 28.08 0.72
N MET A 25 0.80 26.81 0.81
CA MET A 25 0.83 26.04 2.06
C MET A 25 2.14 25.25 2.05
N ILE A 26 3.10 25.65 2.90
CA ILE A 26 4.34 24.91 3.10
C ILE A 26 4.07 23.89 4.21
N MET A 27 3.91 22.62 3.86
CA MET A 27 4.02 21.52 4.82
C MET A 27 5.50 21.16 4.98
N VAL A 28 6.03 21.31 6.18
CA VAL A 28 7.34 20.77 6.55
C VAL A 28 7.13 19.32 6.95
N GLY A 29 7.41 18.40 6.02
CA GLY A 29 7.48 16.97 6.30
C GLY A 29 8.70 16.67 7.17
N ALA A 30 8.49 15.88 8.23
CA ALA A 30 9.55 15.40 9.09
C ALA A 30 10.30 14.26 8.39
N CYS A 31 11.41 14.58 7.71
CA CYS A 31 12.46 13.60 7.44
C CYS A 31 13.33 13.47 8.69
N PHE A 32 13.29 12.33 9.37
CA PHE A 32 14.31 11.95 10.35
C PHE A 32 14.84 10.55 10.06
N ALA A 33 15.93 10.52 9.28
CA ALA A 33 17.04 9.60 9.47
C ALA A 33 18.22 10.10 8.62
N SER A 34 19.42 10.17 9.23
CA SER A 34 20.75 10.42 8.64
C SER A 34 21.30 11.85 8.74
N ALA A 35 21.87 12.18 9.91
CA ALA A 35 23.10 12.98 9.98
C ALA A 35 23.66 12.94 11.42
N LEU A 36 24.63 12.06 11.68
CA LEU A 36 25.67 12.25 12.71
C LEU A 36 26.79 11.23 12.44
N ALA A 37 27.64 11.56 11.47
CA ALA A 37 28.97 10.98 11.31
C ALA A 37 29.94 12.05 10.83
N SER A 38 30.21 13.04 11.67
CA SER A 38 31.49 13.76 11.69
C SER A 38 31.69 14.36 13.08
N GLY A 39 32.79 13.96 13.72
CA GLY A 39 33.15 14.47 15.04
C GLY A 39 33.55 15.93 14.97
N ALA A 40 32.83 16.78 15.73
CA ALA A 40 33.34 18.03 16.24
C ALA A 40 32.55 18.42 17.50
N GLN A 41 33.25 18.57 18.63
CA GLN A 41 32.70 19.08 19.88
C GLN A 41 32.23 20.53 19.71
N ALA A 42 31.01 20.85 20.13
CA ALA A 42 30.65 22.16 20.66
C ALA A 42 29.44 22.06 21.59
N SER A 43 29.63 22.56 22.81
CA SER A 43 28.69 22.65 23.92
C SER A 43 27.54 23.62 23.71
N GLY A 44 26.36 23.33 24.27
CA GLY A 44 25.48 24.36 24.84
C GLY A 44 24.00 24.35 24.43
N GLN A 45 23.15 23.96 25.39
CA GLN A 45 21.91 24.66 25.76
C GLN A 45 20.55 24.28 25.09
N LYS A 46 19.78 23.48 25.85
CA LYS A 46 18.33 23.54 26.21
C LYS A 46 17.21 23.38 25.15
N ASN A 47 16.41 22.33 25.39
CA ASN A 47 14.95 22.18 25.35
C ASN A 47 14.12 23.16 24.49
N GLY A 48 13.39 22.63 23.51
CA GLY A 48 12.30 23.33 22.82
C GLY A 48 11.11 22.41 22.55
N ALA A 49 10.04 22.59 23.32
CA ALA A 49 8.70 22.10 22.98
C ALA A 49 8.14 22.93 21.81
N SER A 50 7.48 22.28 20.85
CA SER A 50 6.90 22.93 19.68
C SER A 50 5.70 23.81 20.07
N ILE A 51 5.82 25.13 19.94
CA ILE A 51 4.72 26.10 20.04
C ILE A 51 4.43 26.65 18.64
N LEU A 52 3.18 26.54 18.16
CA LEU A 52 2.71 27.20 16.93
C LEU A 52 2.74 28.73 17.09
N HIS A 53 3.56 29.42 16.30
CA HIS A 53 3.53 30.87 16.15
C HIS A 53 2.92 31.26 14.80
N ARG A 54 1.90 32.11 14.81
CA ARG A 54 1.36 32.77 13.61
C ARG A 54 2.20 34.03 13.35
N VAL A 55 2.99 34.03 12.29
CA VAL A 55 3.77 35.21 11.86
C VAL A 55 2.94 36.02 10.86
N ARG A 56 2.91 37.35 11.03
CA ARG A 56 2.34 38.29 10.05
C ARG A 56 3.44 39.27 9.64
N TRP A 57 3.60 39.49 8.34
CA TRP A 57 4.52 40.47 7.77
C TRP A 57 3.70 41.60 7.15
N THR A 58 4.22 42.82 7.26
CA THR A 58 3.75 43.98 6.50
C THR A 58 4.93 44.57 5.76
N LYS A 59 4.79 44.76 4.44
CA LYS A 59 5.75 45.47 3.62
C LYS A 59 5.49 46.96 3.77
N ASP A 60 6.46 47.69 4.30
CA ASP A 60 6.46 49.16 4.27
C ASP A 60 6.78 49.60 2.84
N SER A 61 6.00 50.52 2.29
CA SER A 61 6.12 50.97 0.90
C SER A 61 7.39 51.79 0.60
N SER A 62 8.22 52.09 1.60
CA SER A 62 9.43 52.91 1.43
C SER A 62 10.76 52.28 1.86
N SER A 63 10.85 50.97 2.13
CA SER A 63 12.17 50.31 2.31
C SER A 63 12.19 48.84 1.88
N GLU A 64 13.34 48.36 1.39
CA GLU A 64 13.57 46.96 0.99
C GLU A 64 13.86 46.00 2.18
N THR A 65 13.31 46.25 3.38
CA THR A 65 13.48 45.34 4.52
C THR A 65 12.15 44.95 5.18
N ILE A 66 12.06 43.66 5.55
CA ILE A 66 10.87 43.03 6.16
C ILE A 66 11.04 43.04 7.69
N LYS A 67 10.08 43.62 8.43
CA LYS A 67 9.99 43.49 9.90
C LYS A 67 9.06 42.35 10.30
N ILE A 68 9.50 41.52 11.23
CA ILE A 68 8.75 40.40 11.82
C ILE A 68 8.36 40.77 13.25
N THR A 69 7.08 40.66 13.60
CA THR A 69 6.59 40.88 14.98
C THR A 69 5.68 39.73 15.40
N SER A 70 5.92 39.14 16.57
CA SER A 70 5.11 38.02 17.11
C SER A 70 4.07 38.51 18.13
N HIS A 71 2.82 38.06 18.02
CA HIS A 71 1.78 38.26 19.03
C HIS A 71 1.05 36.97 19.41
N LYS A 72 0.46 36.98 20.61
CA LYS A 72 0.12 35.87 21.53
C LYS A 72 -1.07 34.96 21.10
N LYS A 73 -1.11 33.77 21.72
CA LYS A 73 -2.01 32.58 21.61
C LYS A 73 -3.52 32.82 21.47
N ILE A 74 -4.18 32.02 20.62
CA ILE A 74 -5.63 31.68 20.69
C ILE A 74 -5.80 30.18 20.35
N PRO A 75 -6.57 29.38 21.13
CA PRO A 75 -6.87 27.98 20.83
C PRO A 75 -8.09 27.85 19.90
N LEU A 76 -8.11 26.87 19.00
CA LEU A 76 -9.28 26.59 18.15
C LEU A 76 -9.64 25.10 18.17
N ALA A 77 -10.87 24.87 18.61
CA ALA A 77 -11.63 23.63 18.60
C ALA A 77 -12.32 23.41 17.23
N ASN A 78 -12.78 22.16 17.04
CA ASN A 78 -13.63 21.61 15.97
C ASN A 78 -14.49 22.57 15.14
N ARG A 79 -14.42 22.39 13.81
CA ARG A 79 -15.51 22.27 12.80
C ARG A 79 -15.03 22.79 11.44
N PHE A 80 -15.16 21.99 10.39
CA PHE A 80 -15.28 22.50 9.02
C PHE A 80 -16.55 21.90 8.40
N ASP A 81 -17.48 22.81 8.09
CA ASP A 81 -18.71 22.62 7.32
C ASP A 81 -18.39 22.91 5.85
N GLY A 82 -19.10 22.25 4.94
CA GLY A 82 -18.90 22.31 3.50
C GLY A 82 -19.50 23.55 2.82
N ARG A 83 -19.06 23.80 1.57
CA ARG A 83 -19.90 24.14 0.39
C ARG A 83 -19.09 24.75 -0.77
N HIS A 84 -19.38 24.18 -1.96
CA HIS A 84 -19.48 24.77 -3.31
C HIS A 84 -18.24 25.16 -4.15
N GLY A 85 -18.24 24.62 -5.39
CA GLY A 85 -17.63 25.25 -6.58
C GLY A 85 -17.57 24.38 -7.86
N LYS A 86 -18.70 23.92 -8.42
CA LYS A 86 -18.78 23.29 -9.77
C LYS A 86 -18.73 24.36 -10.89
N LEU A 87 -18.04 24.06 -11.99
CA LEU A 87 -18.23 24.70 -13.31
C LEU A 87 -18.49 23.60 -14.35
N ARG A 88 -19.61 23.74 -15.08
CA ARG A 88 -20.14 22.83 -16.10
C ARG A 88 -19.74 23.29 -17.51
N THR A 89 -19.55 22.35 -18.43
CA THR A 89 -19.82 22.49 -19.87
C THR A 89 -20.43 21.20 -20.43
N ALA A 90 -21.52 21.32 -21.20
CA ALA A 90 -22.26 20.28 -21.94
C ALA A 90 -22.04 20.52 -23.47
N ALA A 91 -22.28 19.66 -24.48
CA ALA A 91 -23.18 18.50 -24.67
C ALA A 91 -22.84 17.66 -25.95
N LEU A 92 -23.06 16.31 -25.90
CA LEU A 92 -23.70 15.28 -26.81
C LEU A 92 -23.63 15.32 -28.38
N PRO A 93 -24.06 14.26 -29.17
CA PRO A 93 -23.92 12.76 -29.10
C PRO A 93 -23.84 11.99 -30.50
N ALA A 94 -23.64 10.64 -30.52
CA ALA A 94 -24.22 9.60 -31.45
C ALA A 94 -23.48 8.22 -31.34
N ILE A 95 -24.05 7.12 -30.80
CA ILE A 95 -24.81 5.98 -31.40
C ILE A 95 -24.12 5.20 -32.55
N ILE A 96 -23.81 3.89 -32.32
CA ILE A 96 -24.21 2.69 -33.10
C ILE A 96 -23.83 1.40 -32.31
N ALA A 97 -24.60 0.34 -32.53
CA ALA A 97 -24.80 -0.86 -31.73
C ALA A 97 -24.06 -2.13 -32.22
N GLU A 98 -24.10 -3.14 -31.33
CA GLU A 98 -24.30 -4.59 -31.54
C GLU A 98 -23.18 -5.56 -32.02
N HIS A 99 -23.12 -6.65 -31.23
CA HIS A 99 -22.72 -8.03 -31.50
C HIS A 99 -21.23 -8.42 -31.70
N SER A 100 -20.73 -9.21 -30.75
CA SER A 100 -20.01 -10.46 -31.05
C SER A 100 -19.83 -11.30 -29.78
N SER A 101 -20.61 -12.38 -29.71
CA SER A 101 -20.41 -13.52 -28.81
C SER A 101 -19.21 -14.35 -29.29
N ALA A 102 -18.17 -14.47 -28.48
CA ALA A 102 -17.09 -15.44 -28.68
C ALA A 102 -16.94 -16.32 -27.42
N PRO A 103 -16.76 -17.64 -27.57
CA PRO A 103 -16.73 -18.57 -26.45
C PRO A 103 -15.46 -18.41 -25.63
N VAL A 104 -15.59 -18.50 -24.31
CA VAL A 104 -14.48 -18.68 -23.37
C VAL A 104 -13.90 -20.08 -23.61
N ILE A 105 -12.64 -20.16 -24.01
CA ILE A 105 -11.88 -21.42 -24.07
C ILE A 105 -11.07 -21.52 -22.79
N GLU A 106 -11.40 -22.50 -21.94
CA GLU A 106 -10.58 -22.87 -20.78
C GLU A 106 -9.27 -23.51 -21.27
N TRP A 107 -8.15 -22.97 -20.80
CA TRP A 107 -6.83 -23.55 -21.02
C TRP A 107 -6.60 -24.65 -19.97
N ASN A 108 -6.77 -25.91 -20.37
CA ASN A 108 -6.14 -27.00 -19.65
C ASN A 108 -4.74 -27.20 -20.25
N GLU A 109 -3.71 -27.09 -19.43
CA GLU A 109 -2.33 -27.40 -19.80
C GLU A 109 -2.27 -28.85 -20.32
N VAL A 110 -1.79 -29.01 -21.57
CA VAL A 110 -1.41 -30.31 -22.10
C VAL A 110 0.09 -30.30 -22.28
N GLU A 111 0.82 -30.79 -21.28
CA GLU A 111 2.23 -31.14 -21.45
C GLU A 111 2.33 -32.34 -22.41
N GLY A 112 3.04 -32.14 -23.54
CA GLY A 112 3.53 -33.24 -24.38
C GLY A 112 2.86 -33.46 -25.74
N ALA A 113 2.03 -32.54 -26.25
CA ALA A 113 1.52 -32.65 -27.62
C ALA A 113 2.64 -32.45 -28.65
N ASN A 114 2.75 -33.37 -29.63
CA ASN A 114 3.76 -33.25 -30.69
C ASN A 114 3.29 -32.28 -31.79
N LEU A 115 4.23 -31.76 -32.59
CA LEU A 115 3.97 -30.74 -33.61
C LEU A 115 2.87 -31.15 -34.62
N GLU A 116 2.76 -32.44 -34.95
CA GLU A 116 1.74 -32.95 -35.88
C GLU A 116 0.33 -32.93 -35.27
N GLU A 117 0.20 -33.12 -33.96
CA GLU A 117 -1.08 -33.02 -33.24
C GLU A 117 -1.58 -31.57 -33.16
N ILE A 118 -0.66 -30.62 -32.96
CA ILE A 118 -0.94 -29.19 -32.97
C ILE A 118 -1.39 -28.73 -34.36
N VAL A 119 -0.71 -29.18 -35.42
CA VAL A 119 -1.06 -28.88 -36.81
C VAL A 119 -2.42 -29.49 -37.19
N ALA A 120 -2.74 -30.70 -36.71
CA ALA A 120 -4.04 -31.33 -36.93
C ALA A 120 -5.18 -30.57 -36.24
N PHE A 121 -4.98 -30.15 -34.98
CA PHE A 121 -5.95 -29.37 -34.22
C PHE A 121 -6.23 -27.99 -34.85
N LEU A 122 -5.19 -27.27 -35.24
CA LEU A 122 -5.32 -25.95 -35.87
C LEU A 122 -5.99 -26.03 -37.25
N SER A 123 -5.72 -27.10 -38.01
CA SER A 123 -6.37 -27.35 -39.30
C SER A 123 -7.86 -27.67 -39.15
N GLN A 124 -8.25 -28.47 -38.14
CA GLN A 124 -9.66 -28.76 -37.85
C GLN A 124 -10.45 -27.50 -37.46
N ASN A 125 -9.80 -26.54 -36.82
CA ASN A 125 -10.42 -25.26 -36.41
C ASN A 125 -10.25 -24.13 -37.43
N LYS A 126 -9.83 -24.45 -38.67
CA LYS A 126 -9.64 -23.50 -39.79
C LYS A 126 -8.72 -22.31 -39.46
N VAL A 127 -7.73 -22.52 -38.59
CA VAL A 127 -6.69 -21.54 -38.32
C VAL A 127 -5.62 -21.64 -39.41
N PRO A 128 -5.22 -20.55 -40.10
CA PRO A 128 -4.18 -20.59 -41.13
C PRO A 128 -2.83 -21.01 -40.53
N ILE A 129 -2.14 -21.97 -41.16
CA ILE A 129 -0.87 -22.51 -40.65
C ILE A 129 0.27 -22.13 -41.60
N ASP A 130 1.26 -21.41 -41.08
CA ASP A 130 2.56 -21.20 -41.72
C ASP A 130 3.58 -22.16 -41.10
N ARG A 131 3.92 -23.21 -41.85
CA ARG A 131 4.76 -24.32 -41.34
C ARG A 131 6.21 -23.92 -41.08
N GLU A 132 6.71 -22.85 -41.71
CA GLU A 132 8.08 -22.37 -41.46
C GLU A 132 8.18 -21.58 -40.14
N LYS A 133 7.11 -20.89 -39.72
CA LYS A 133 7.10 -20.11 -38.46
C LYS A 133 6.84 -20.93 -37.20
N LEU A 134 6.25 -22.12 -37.34
CA LEU A 134 6.02 -23.03 -36.21
C LEU A 134 7.30 -23.67 -35.68
N ALA A 135 8.37 -23.72 -36.47
CA ALA A 135 9.67 -24.25 -36.02
C ALA A 135 10.41 -23.29 -35.06
N ASP A 136 10.11 -21.99 -35.12
CA ASP A 136 10.79 -20.94 -34.35
C ASP A 136 9.93 -20.35 -33.21
N GLY A 137 8.78 -20.95 -32.89
CA GLY A 137 8.01 -20.63 -31.67
C GLY A 137 7.28 -19.28 -31.65
N ILE A 138 7.04 -18.63 -32.79
CA ILE A 138 6.32 -17.34 -32.86
C ILE A 138 5.09 -17.46 -33.75
N VAL A 139 3.89 -17.35 -33.16
CA VAL A 139 2.63 -17.15 -33.90
C VAL A 139 2.16 -15.71 -33.70
N ALA A 140 2.13 -14.93 -34.78
CA ALA A 140 1.55 -13.59 -34.84
C ALA A 140 0.13 -13.65 -35.44
N ALA A 141 -0.81 -12.88 -34.87
CA ALA A 141 -2.17 -12.71 -35.41
C ALA A 141 -2.20 -11.67 -36.57
N PRO A 142 -3.15 -11.77 -37.53
CA PRO A 142 -3.17 -10.94 -38.74
C PRO A 142 -3.87 -9.58 -38.55
N GLY A 143 -3.32 -8.55 -39.20
CA GLY A 143 -3.76 -7.16 -39.10
C GLY A 143 -5.00 -6.77 -39.91
N GLN A 144 -5.63 -5.67 -39.50
CA GLN A 144 -6.58 -4.87 -40.28
C GLN A 144 -5.85 -3.74 -41.04
N PRO A 145 -6.42 -3.22 -42.15
CA PRO A 145 -5.70 -2.39 -43.12
C PRO A 145 -5.43 -0.96 -42.62
N ALA A 146 -4.27 -0.44 -43.01
CA ALA A 146 -3.80 0.91 -42.71
C ALA A 146 -4.70 2.02 -43.30
N ALA A 147 -5.00 3.03 -42.47
CA ALA A 147 -5.48 4.34 -42.91
C ALA A 147 -4.27 5.21 -43.36
N PRO A 148 -4.47 6.21 -44.24
CA PRO A 148 -3.40 6.75 -45.07
C PRO A 148 -2.39 7.61 -44.31
N GLU A 149 -1.13 7.51 -44.74
CA GLU A 149 0.01 8.31 -44.27
C GLU A 149 -0.27 9.82 -44.27
N SER A 150 -0.14 10.47 -43.10
CA SER A 150 0.12 11.90 -43.03
C SER A 150 1.63 12.14 -42.97
N LYS A 151 2.16 12.80 -44.00
CA LYS A 151 3.57 13.20 -44.09
C LYS A 151 3.89 14.38 -43.15
N ASN A 152 4.99 14.22 -42.42
CA ASN A 152 5.94 15.20 -41.90
C ASN A 152 5.44 16.35 -41.01
N GLY A 153 5.82 16.29 -39.73
CA GLY A 153 5.93 17.42 -38.82
C GLY A 153 6.60 17.03 -37.49
N ASP A 154 7.91 17.28 -37.39
CA ASP A 154 8.71 17.57 -36.17
C ASP A 154 8.49 16.75 -34.87
N GLY A 155 9.36 15.76 -34.61
CA GLY A 155 10.22 15.77 -33.40
C GLY A 155 9.66 15.63 -31.98
N THR A 156 8.44 15.15 -31.74
CA THR A 156 7.98 14.78 -30.37
C THR A 156 7.47 13.34 -30.32
N GLU A 157 8.29 12.40 -29.87
CA GLU A 157 7.81 11.06 -29.49
C GLU A 157 6.94 11.15 -28.23
N ASP A 158 5.85 10.38 -28.25
CA ASP A 158 4.57 10.53 -27.57
C ASP A 158 4.63 10.22 -26.05
N ASN A 159 4.55 11.25 -25.19
CA ASN A 159 4.37 11.12 -23.74
C ASN A 159 2.89 10.87 -23.39
N GLN A 160 2.23 9.92 -24.03
CA GLN A 160 0.83 9.61 -23.72
C GLN A 160 0.73 8.41 -22.78
N ASP A 161 -0.01 8.64 -21.70
CA ASP A 161 -0.36 7.61 -20.73
C ASP A 161 -1.39 6.66 -21.32
N GLU A 162 -1.09 5.36 -21.29
CA GLU A 162 -2.08 4.33 -21.53
C GLU A 162 -2.71 3.91 -20.21
N VAL A 163 -4.02 4.15 -20.08
CA VAL A 163 -4.78 3.83 -18.88
C VAL A 163 -5.64 2.58 -19.11
N ARG A 164 -5.58 1.62 -18.20
CA ARG A 164 -6.46 0.44 -18.16
C ARG A 164 -7.10 0.28 -16.79
N THR A 165 -8.36 -0.14 -16.75
CA THR A 165 -8.98 -0.64 -15.51
C THR A 165 -8.94 -2.15 -15.57
N ILE A 166 -8.26 -2.78 -14.61
CA ILE A 166 -8.12 -4.26 -14.56
C ILE A 166 -9.03 -4.90 -13.50
N ILE A 167 -9.45 -4.13 -12.50
CA ILE A 167 -10.49 -4.52 -11.53
C ILE A 167 -11.49 -3.37 -11.44
N SER A 168 -12.77 -3.67 -11.64
CA SER A 168 -13.87 -2.73 -11.46
C SER A 168 -14.94 -3.37 -10.59
N SER A 169 -15.05 -2.90 -9.35
CA SER A 169 -16.03 -3.38 -8.37
C SER A 169 -17.24 -2.44 -8.26
N GLY A 170 -17.19 -1.27 -8.91
CA GLY A 170 -18.25 -0.26 -8.90
C GLY A 170 -17.78 1.09 -9.45
N PRO A 171 -18.64 2.12 -9.43
CA PRO A 171 -18.23 3.48 -9.82
C PRO A 171 -17.21 4.06 -8.82
N SER A 172 -16.19 4.77 -9.30
CA SER A 172 -15.16 5.44 -8.47
C SER A 172 -15.75 6.40 -7.44
N SER A 173 -16.96 6.96 -7.68
CA SER A 173 -17.67 7.78 -6.69
C SER A 173 -18.07 7.01 -5.42
N ASN A 174 -18.06 5.67 -5.45
CA ASN A 174 -18.39 4.80 -4.31
C ASN A 174 -17.41 3.61 -4.17
N ARG A 175 -16.19 3.74 -4.71
CA ARG A 175 -15.12 2.76 -4.56
C ARG A 175 -13.85 3.48 -4.21
N ILE A 176 -12.85 2.71 -3.81
CA ILE A 176 -11.52 3.22 -3.57
C ILE A 176 -10.67 2.88 -4.79
N ASP A 177 -10.06 3.88 -5.41
CA ASP A 177 -9.34 3.70 -6.68
C ASP A 177 -7.82 3.65 -6.44
N ILE A 178 -7.24 2.46 -6.65
CA ILE A 178 -5.80 2.24 -6.57
C ILE A 178 -5.23 2.32 -7.97
N VAL A 179 -4.19 3.14 -8.17
CA VAL A 179 -3.59 3.35 -9.48
C VAL A 179 -2.15 2.85 -9.48
N PHE A 180 -1.89 1.82 -10.28
CA PHE A 180 -0.56 1.27 -10.51
C PHE A 180 0.13 1.96 -11.68
N MET A 181 1.31 2.49 -11.42
CA MET A 181 2.23 3.05 -12.40
C MET A 181 3.53 2.25 -12.39
N GLY A 182 4.34 2.39 -13.43
CA GLY A 182 5.65 1.73 -13.49
C GLY A 182 6.72 2.62 -14.07
N ASP A 183 7.92 2.50 -13.53
CA ASP A 183 9.08 3.26 -13.98
C ASP A 183 10.21 2.35 -14.44
N GLY A 184 10.93 2.78 -15.48
CA GLY A 184 12.00 1.98 -16.09
C GLY A 184 11.50 0.89 -17.04
N TYR A 185 10.26 0.99 -17.53
CA TYR A 185 9.73 0.11 -18.57
C TYR A 185 9.69 0.86 -19.90
N THR A 186 10.48 0.41 -20.88
CA THR A 186 10.47 0.98 -22.24
C THR A 186 9.22 0.55 -23.03
N THR A 187 8.97 1.18 -24.19
CA THR A 187 7.88 0.80 -25.10
C THR A 187 7.92 -0.69 -25.47
N THR A 188 9.12 -1.26 -25.63
CA THR A 188 9.30 -2.70 -25.93
C THR A 188 9.05 -3.62 -24.74
N GLU A 189 9.01 -3.09 -23.52
CA GLU A 189 8.74 -3.81 -22.28
C GLU A 189 7.30 -3.62 -21.79
N ARG A 190 6.43 -3.01 -22.60
CA ARG A 190 5.03 -2.75 -22.25
C ARG A 190 4.27 -3.99 -21.78
N GLU A 191 4.41 -5.13 -22.45
CA GLU A 191 3.74 -6.37 -22.02
C GLU A 191 4.34 -6.92 -20.72
N LYS A 192 5.65 -6.76 -20.51
CA LYS A 192 6.30 -7.10 -19.23
C LYS A 192 5.73 -6.26 -18.10
N PHE A 193 5.53 -4.96 -18.31
CA PHE A 193 4.92 -4.05 -17.33
C PHE A 193 3.53 -4.53 -16.90
N PHE A 194 2.63 -4.81 -17.85
CA PHE A 194 1.28 -5.27 -17.51
C PHE A 194 1.30 -6.65 -16.83
N SER A 195 2.20 -7.55 -17.26
CA SER A 195 2.39 -8.85 -16.61
C SER A 195 2.85 -8.72 -15.15
N ASP A 196 3.86 -7.87 -14.90
CA ASP A 196 4.38 -7.61 -13.56
C ASP A 196 3.28 -7.03 -12.63
N ILE A 197 2.50 -6.07 -13.13
CA ILE A 197 1.42 -5.46 -12.35
C ILE A 197 0.28 -6.44 -12.10
N ASN A 198 -0.18 -7.18 -13.11
CA ASN A 198 -1.24 -8.17 -12.92
C ASN A 198 -0.84 -9.19 -11.85
N ARG A 199 0.39 -9.71 -11.91
CA ARG A 199 0.91 -10.61 -10.89
C ARG A 199 0.90 -9.98 -9.49
N LEU A 200 1.41 -8.76 -9.35
CA LEU A 200 1.42 -8.07 -8.05
C LEU A 200 -0.01 -7.86 -7.52
N VAL A 201 -0.94 -7.44 -8.38
CA VAL A 201 -2.35 -7.22 -8.07
C VAL A 201 -3.03 -8.53 -7.65
N ASP A 202 -2.78 -9.62 -8.37
CA ASP A 202 -3.27 -10.95 -8.02
C ASP A 202 -2.71 -11.38 -6.65
N ASP A 203 -1.40 -11.24 -6.44
CA ASP A 203 -0.77 -11.56 -5.15
C ASP A 203 -1.40 -10.75 -4.00
N MET A 204 -1.77 -9.49 -4.22
CA MET A 204 -2.37 -8.63 -3.19
C MET A 204 -3.84 -8.95 -2.92
N PHE A 205 -4.65 -9.07 -3.97
CA PHE A 205 -6.12 -9.06 -3.88
C PHE A 205 -6.77 -10.41 -4.12
N LEU A 206 -6.10 -11.33 -4.80
CA LEU A 206 -6.53 -12.73 -4.92
C LEU A 206 -5.81 -13.62 -3.90
N GLY A 207 -4.59 -13.22 -3.50
CA GLY A 207 -3.89 -13.74 -2.32
C GLY A 207 -4.49 -13.27 -1.00
N ASP A 208 -3.97 -13.74 0.13
CA ASP A 208 -4.70 -13.62 1.40
C ASP A 208 -4.70 -12.22 2.04
N THR A 209 -3.82 -11.31 1.61
CA THR A 209 -3.58 -10.04 2.32
C THR A 209 -4.72 -9.04 2.22
N PHE A 210 -5.24 -8.80 1.00
CA PHE A 210 -6.30 -7.81 0.78
C PHE A 210 -7.59 -8.41 0.19
N LYS A 211 -7.68 -9.74 0.06
CA LYS A 211 -8.81 -10.43 -0.56
C LYS A 211 -10.17 -10.09 0.03
N SER A 212 -10.27 -9.93 1.35
CA SER A 212 -11.56 -9.58 1.97
C SER A 212 -12.05 -8.20 1.55
N TYR A 213 -11.15 -7.27 1.23
CA TYR A 213 -11.47 -5.89 0.85
C TYR A 213 -11.71 -5.69 -0.65
N LEU A 214 -11.35 -6.65 -1.52
CA LEU A 214 -11.42 -6.49 -2.97
C LEU A 214 -12.75 -5.86 -3.49
N PRO A 215 -13.95 -6.20 -2.97
CA PRO A 215 -15.19 -5.60 -3.45
C PRO A 215 -15.30 -4.08 -3.28
N VAL A 216 -14.48 -3.46 -2.41
CA VAL A 216 -14.49 -2.01 -2.19
C VAL A 216 -13.48 -1.25 -3.06
N PHE A 217 -12.68 -1.95 -3.86
CA PHE A 217 -11.62 -1.37 -4.67
C PHE A 217 -11.90 -1.43 -6.16
N ASN A 218 -11.46 -0.39 -6.86
CA ASN A 218 -11.10 -0.45 -8.27
C ASN A 218 -9.57 -0.45 -8.40
N VAL A 219 -9.07 -1.10 -9.45
CA VAL A 219 -7.64 -1.08 -9.77
C VAL A 219 -7.44 -0.59 -11.20
N HIS A 220 -6.74 0.53 -11.31
CA HIS A 220 -6.32 1.14 -12.56
C HIS A 220 -4.82 0.97 -12.75
N VAL A 221 -4.39 0.94 -14.01
CA VAL A 221 -3.00 0.79 -14.41
C VAL A 221 -2.68 1.85 -15.44
N VAL A 222 -1.58 2.58 -15.24
CA VAL A 222 -1.13 3.66 -16.12
C VAL A 222 0.28 3.34 -16.61
N PHE A 223 0.40 3.06 -17.90
CA PHE A 223 1.67 2.84 -18.58
C PHE A 223 2.15 4.15 -19.23
N ARG A 224 3.31 4.62 -18.79
CA ARG A 224 4.09 5.68 -19.43
C ARG A 224 5.45 5.11 -19.83
N ALA A 225 5.76 5.13 -21.12
CA ALA A 225 7.02 4.56 -21.61
C ALA A 225 8.23 5.33 -21.06
N SER A 226 9.18 4.61 -20.45
CA SER A 226 10.49 5.12 -20.06
C SER A 226 11.46 5.12 -21.24
N ARG A 227 12.39 6.08 -21.28
CA ARG A 227 13.45 6.10 -22.31
C ARG A 227 14.59 5.12 -22.00
N GLU A 228 14.79 4.82 -20.72
CA GLU A 228 15.75 3.84 -20.23
C GLU A 228 15.01 2.69 -19.53
N SER A 229 15.51 1.47 -19.71
CA SER A 229 15.03 0.28 -18.98
C SER A 229 15.75 0.16 -17.64
N GLY A 230 15.04 -0.32 -16.63
CA GLY A 230 15.58 -0.65 -15.32
C GLY A 230 15.51 0.48 -14.30
N LEU A 231 16.08 0.24 -13.11
CA LEU A 231 16.17 1.23 -12.03
C LEU A 231 17.56 1.91 -11.97
N PRO A 232 17.64 3.23 -12.26
CA PRO A 232 18.86 4.02 -12.12
C PRO A 232 19.52 3.94 -10.73
N ARG A 233 20.86 4.07 -10.71
CA ARG A 233 21.65 4.12 -9.47
C ARG A 233 22.14 5.54 -9.17
N GLN A 234 22.22 5.86 -7.88
CA GLN A 234 22.71 7.10 -7.29
C GLN A 234 21.89 8.37 -7.54
N ARG A 235 21.19 8.48 -8.66
CA ARG A 235 20.37 9.65 -9.01
C ARG A 235 19.30 9.26 -10.04
N PRO A 236 18.26 10.08 -10.23
CA PRO A 236 17.28 9.89 -11.31
C PRO A 236 17.96 9.70 -12.67
N GLY A 237 17.51 8.70 -13.43
CA GLY A 237 17.88 8.46 -14.82
C GLY A 237 16.84 9.01 -15.79
N ASN A 238 16.93 8.62 -17.06
CA ASN A 238 15.97 9.03 -18.09
C ASN A 238 14.79 8.05 -18.19
N THR A 239 14.11 7.83 -17.07
CA THR A 239 12.91 7.00 -16.98
C THR A 239 11.66 7.89 -16.91
N ALA A 240 10.46 7.31 -17.01
CA ALA A 240 9.20 8.06 -17.05
C ALA A 240 9.00 8.96 -15.81
N TYR A 241 9.46 8.50 -14.65
CA TYR A 241 9.28 9.16 -13.36
C TYR A 241 10.58 9.36 -12.57
N GLY A 242 11.73 8.94 -13.12
CA GLY A 242 13.05 9.18 -12.53
C GLY A 242 13.30 8.46 -11.21
N LEU A 243 12.67 7.31 -10.93
CA LEU A 243 12.96 6.50 -9.75
C LEU A 243 14.45 6.14 -9.71
N TYR A 244 15.02 6.07 -8.51
CA TYR A 244 16.42 5.69 -8.34
C TYR A 244 16.71 5.06 -6.97
N ARG A 245 17.80 4.31 -6.89
CA ARG A 245 18.35 3.76 -5.65
C ARG A 245 19.74 4.31 -5.39
N GLU A 246 20.01 4.75 -4.17
CA GLU A 246 21.35 5.14 -3.73
C GLU A 246 22.18 3.91 -3.35
N GLY A 247 23.38 3.80 -3.92
CA GLY A 247 24.30 2.69 -3.64
C GLY A 247 23.82 1.30 -4.10
N ASP A 248 24.48 0.28 -3.55
CA ASP A 248 24.25 -1.12 -3.90
C ASP A 248 23.37 -1.87 -2.90
N THR A 249 23.07 -1.25 -1.76
CA THR A 249 22.22 -1.82 -0.72
C THR A 249 20.77 -1.92 -1.18
N LEU A 250 20.15 -3.09 -1.01
CA LEU A 250 18.73 -3.31 -1.27
C LEU A 250 17.87 -2.68 -0.16
N ARG A 251 17.56 -1.39 -0.33
CA ARG A 251 16.86 -0.55 0.66
C ARG A 251 15.78 0.30 -0.01
N ALA A 252 15.99 1.62 -0.07
CA ALA A 252 14.99 2.59 -0.46
C ALA A 252 15.05 2.83 -1.97
N ILE A 253 13.89 3.07 -2.56
CA ILE A 253 13.75 3.57 -3.93
C ILE A 253 13.09 4.93 -3.81
N PHE A 254 13.78 5.97 -4.30
CA PHE A 254 13.34 7.33 -4.16
C PHE A 254 12.60 7.80 -5.42
N PRO A 255 11.52 8.57 -5.28
CA PRO A 255 10.88 9.19 -6.43
C PRO A 255 11.75 10.30 -7.01
N GLY A 256 11.77 10.41 -8.35
CA GLY A 256 12.46 11.48 -9.06
C GLY A 256 11.55 12.65 -9.40
N ASP A 257 10.50 12.40 -10.19
CA ASP A 257 9.51 13.37 -10.63
C ASP A 257 8.12 13.03 -10.07
N THR A 258 7.85 13.54 -8.86
CA THR A 258 6.56 13.35 -8.20
C THR A 258 5.41 14.08 -8.90
N ALA A 259 5.70 15.12 -9.70
CA ALA A 259 4.66 15.84 -10.44
C ALA A 259 4.17 14.99 -11.62
N ALA A 260 5.08 14.37 -12.36
CA ALA A 260 4.74 13.41 -13.41
C ALA A 260 4.00 12.19 -12.86
N LEU A 261 4.41 11.65 -11.71
CA LEU A 261 3.66 10.56 -11.04
C LEU A 261 2.24 10.98 -10.70
N ARG A 262 2.05 12.18 -10.16
CA ARG A 262 0.70 12.68 -9.83
C ARG A 262 -0.15 12.90 -11.08
N GLU A 263 0.42 13.48 -12.12
CA GLU A 263 -0.23 13.66 -13.42
C GLU A 263 -0.73 12.34 -14.00
N SER A 264 0.12 11.30 -14.03
CA SER A 264 -0.27 9.97 -14.50
C SER A 264 -1.33 9.33 -13.63
N CYS A 265 -1.27 9.52 -12.31
CA CYS A 265 -2.32 9.02 -11.44
C CYS A 265 -3.66 9.68 -11.72
N ASP A 266 -3.67 11.01 -11.87
CA ASP A 266 -4.88 11.80 -12.15
C ASP A 266 -5.43 11.57 -13.58
N ALA A 267 -4.72 10.82 -14.44
CA ALA A 267 -5.22 10.38 -15.74
C ALA A 267 -6.16 9.16 -15.66
N ALA A 268 -6.16 8.43 -14.54
CA ALA A 268 -7.12 7.36 -14.25
C ALA A 268 -8.52 7.92 -13.94
N PRO A 269 -9.59 7.08 -13.93
CA PRO A 269 -10.94 7.52 -13.55
C PRO A 269 -11.00 8.25 -12.19
N ASP A 270 -10.23 7.77 -11.21
CA ASP A 270 -9.91 8.47 -9.96
C ASP A 270 -8.56 7.94 -9.40
N CYS A 271 -7.98 8.62 -8.42
CA CYS A 271 -6.69 8.28 -7.82
C CYS A 271 -6.66 8.56 -6.32
N ASP A 272 -6.96 7.53 -5.53
CA ASP A 272 -6.88 7.58 -4.08
C ASP A 272 -5.51 7.16 -3.55
N TYR A 273 -4.99 6.05 -4.10
CA TYR A 273 -3.75 5.43 -3.65
C TYR A 273 -2.84 5.16 -4.85
N PRO A 274 -1.86 6.03 -5.10
CA PRO A 274 -0.89 5.81 -6.16
C PRO A 274 0.16 4.78 -5.75
N VAL A 275 0.36 3.76 -6.57
CA VAL A 275 1.38 2.72 -6.43
C VAL A 275 2.36 2.81 -7.59
N VAL A 276 3.66 2.73 -7.32
CA VAL A 276 4.70 2.81 -8.35
C VAL A 276 5.61 1.59 -8.28
N ILE A 277 5.71 0.87 -9.39
CA ILE A 277 6.54 -0.34 -9.52
C ILE A 277 7.79 -0.02 -10.33
N ALA A 278 8.96 -0.11 -9.70
CA ALA A 278 10.22 -0.02 -10.43
C ALA A 278 10.50 -1.32 -11.21
N ASN A 279 10.96 -1.21 -12.46
CA ASN A 279 11.49 -2.34 -13.23
C ASN A 279 12.86 -2.79 -12.67
N ASP A 280 12.88 -3.39 -11.47
CA ASP A 280 14.08 -3.93 -10.83
C ASP A 280 13.71 -5.29 -10.20
N PRO A 281 14.50 -6.36 -10.42
CA PRO A 281 14.16 -7.67 -9.88
C PRO A 281 14.58 -7.84 -8.40
N TRP A 282 14.89 -6.75 -7.69
CA TRP A 282 15.46 -6.79 -6.34
C TRP A 282 14.70 -5.91 -5.35
N TYR A 283 14.76 -6.29 -4.09
CA TYR A 283 14.18 -5.63 -2.94
C TYR A 283 14.44 -4.13 -2.94
N GLY A 284 13.34 -3.42 -2.81
CA GLY A 284 13.32 -2.05 -2.35
C GLY A 284 11.94 -1.47 -2.45
N GLY A 285 11.78 -0.35 -1.79
CA GLY A 285 10.54 0.39 -1.77
C GLY A 285 10.63 1.57 -0.84
N LEU A 286 9.55 2.31 -0.78
CA LEU A 286 9.40 3.46 0.08
C LEU A 286 7.92 3.74 0.27
N GLY A 287 7.50 3.89 1.53
CA GLY A 287 6.18 4.40 1.87
C GLY A 287 6.09 5.91 1.71
N GLY A 288 4.87 6.44 1.71
CA GLY A 288 4.60 7.86 1.51
C GLY A 288 3.25 8.06 0.83
N GLU A 289 3.08 9.17 0.12
CA GLU A 289 1.93 9.32 -0.79
C GLU A 289 1.94 8.21 -1.86
N PHE A 290 3.10 8.00 -2.49
CA PHE A 290 3.33 6.95 -3.47
C PHE A 290 3.85 5.70 -2.75
N ALA A 291 3.10 4.60 -2.79
CA ALA A 291 3.62 3.30 -2.36
C ALA A 291 4.58 2.78 -3.43
N ILE A 292 5.87 2.77 -3.14
CA ILE A 292 6.89 2.34 -4.10
C ILE A 292 7.34 0.92 -3.79
N SER A 293 7.35 0.05 -4.79
CA SER A 293 7.95 -1.28 -4.73
C SER A 293 8.65 -1.62 -6.06
N THR A 294 9.01 -2.88 -6.25
CA THR A 294 9.70 -3.38 -7.45
C THR A 294 8.96 -4.55 -8.08
N SER A 295 9.35 -4.89 -9.31
CA SER A 295 8.89 -6.10 -10.00
C SER A 295 9.58 -7.38 -9.54
N SER A 296 10.39 -7.35 -8.46
CA SER A 296 10.96 -8.55 -7.85
C SER A 296 9.90 -9.62 -7.63
N GLN A 297 10.18 -10.83 -8.12
CA GLN A 297 9.35 -12.02 -7.90
C GLN A 297 9.38 -12.49 -6.45
N GLN A 298 10.43 -12.14 -5.70
CA GLN A 298 10.61 -12.60 -4.33
C GLN A 298 10.13 -11.58 -3.31
N SER A 299 10.45 -10.30 -3.51
CA SER A 299 10.22 -9.27 -2.51
C SER A 299 9.26 -8.16 -2.93
N GLY A 300 8.89 -8.08 -4.22
CA GLY A 300 8.03 -7.00 -4.73
C GLY A 300 6.70 -6.95 -3.98
N THR A 301 6.04 -8.10 -3.89
CA THR A 301 4.79 -8.29 -3.14
C THR A 301 4.97 -8.05 -1.64
N VAL A 302 6.06 -8.56 -1.05
CA VAL A 302 6.40 -8.42 0.39
C VAL A 302 6.46 -6.94 0.78
N VAL A 303 7.23 -6.14 0.03
CA VAL A 303 7.38 -4.71 0.31
C VAL A 303 6.06 -3.98 0.03
N LEU A 304 5.41 -4.28 -1.10
CA LEU A 304 4.21 -3.57 -1.53
C LEU A 304 3.05 -3.70 -0.53
N ARG A 305 2.82 -4.89 0.02
CA ARG A 305 1.77 -5.12 1.03
C ARG A 305 2.03 -4.30 2.29
N HIS A 306 3.29 -4.20 2.74
CA HIS A 306 3.69 -3.41 3.90
C HIS A 306 3.44 -1.91 3.68
N GLU A 307 3.89 -1.37 2.56
CA GLU A 307 3.71 0.06 2.25
C GLU A 307 2.23 0.43 2.09
N LEU A 308 1.43 -0.42 1.45
CA LEU A 308 -0.02 -0.24 1.38
C LEU A 308 -0.69 -0.37 2.76
N GLY A 309 -0.14 -1.16 3.67
CA GLY A 309 -0.57 -1.21 5.07
C GLY A 309 -0.51 0.17 5.74
N HIS A 310 0.57 0.92 5.53
CA HIS A 310 0.68 2.30 5.99
C HIS A 310 -0.34 3.23 5.32
N ASN A 311 -0.51 3.13 4.00
CA ASN A 311 -1.45 4.00 3.27
C ASN A 311 -2.90 3.80 3.68
N PHE A 312 -3.33 2.54 3.73
CA PHE A 312 -4.70 2.17 4.03
C PHE A 312 -5.04 2.37 5.50
N GLY A 313 -4.20 1.83 6.39
CA GLY A 313 -4.46 1.86 7.81
C GLY A 313 -4.12 3.20 8.47
N ARG A 314 -3.26 4.02 7.84
CA ARG A 314 -2.61 5.17 8.49
C ARG A 314 -1.97 4.77 9.82
N VAL A 315 -1.24 3.66 9.78
CA VAL A 315 -0.54 3.07 10.91
C VAL A 315 0.96 3.23 10.77
N GLY A 316 1.65 3.20 11.90
CA GLY A 316 3.09 3.13 11.97
C GLY A 316 3.63 1.72 11.82
N GLU A 317 4.93 1.60 12.02
CA GLU A 317 5.65 0.33 12.05
C GLU A 317 5.33 -0.45 13.33
N GLU A 318 5.36 -1.78 13.25
CA GLU A 318 5.38 -2.62 14.45
C GLU A 318 6.77 -3.23 14.71
N TYR A 319 7.70 -3.14 13.76
CA TYR A 319 9.10 -3.52 14.00
C TYR A 319 9.87 -2.44 14.78
N ASP A 320 10.95 -2.85 15.45
CA ASP A 320 11.69 -1.99 16.37
C ASP A 320 12.47 -0.88 15.63
N GLY A 321 12.62 0.27 16.30
CA GLY A 321 13.17 1.52 15.77
C GLY A 321 12.37 2.18 14.65
N GLY A 322 11.12 1.80 14.46
CA GLY A 322 10.21 2.41 13.48
C GLY A 322 9.51 3.67 14.00
N GLY A 323 8.61 4.21 13.18
CA GLY A 323 7.68 5.27 13.58
C GLY A 323 6.40 4.68 14.13
N TYR A 324 6.09 4.92 15.40
CA TYR A 324 4.97 4.28 16.10
C TYR A 324 3.76 5.21 16.22
N PHE A 325 2.64 4.85 15.60
CA PHE A 325 1.38 5.58 15.67
C PHE A 325 0.23 4.75 15.07
N GLY A 326 -1.01 5.20 15.27
CA GLY A 326 -2.19 4.58 14.65
C GLY A 326 -2.82 3.49 15.52
N ALA A 327 -3.69 2.69 14.91
CA ALA A 327 -4.50 1.70 15.64
C ALA A 327 -3.68 0.53 16.22
N ASN A 328 -2.47 0.30 15.70
CA ASN A 328 -1.56 -0.77 16.10
C ASN A 328 -0.50 -0.33 17.11
N HIS A 329 -0.62 0.87 17.68
CA HIS A 329 0.32 1.38 18.68
C HIS A 329 -0.40 1.97 19.89
N ALA A 330 0.22 1.80 21.06
CA ALA A 330 -0.15 2.48 22.29
C ALA A 330 1.10 2.89 23.06
N ASP A 331 1.14 4.14 23.53
CA ASP A 331 2.29 4.64 24.31
C ASP A 331 2.40 3.93 25.68
N GLU A 332 1.26 3.52 26.24
CA GLU A 332 1.16 2.88 27.55
C GLU A 332 0.13 1.74 27.52
N THR A 333 0.27 0.76 28.40
CA THR A 333 -0.75 -0.31 28.56
C THR A 333 -2.13 0.24 28.94
N SER A 334 -2.16 1.43 29.57
CA SER A 334 -3.37 2.17 29.94
C SER A 334 -4.12 2.74 28.72
N SER A 335 -3.44 3.04 27.61
CA SER A 335 -4.01 3.69 26.42
C SER A 335 -4.38 2.71 25.29
N ILE A 336 -4.26 1.40 25.52
CA ILE A 336 -4.49 0.38 24.49
C ILE A 336 -5.90 0.42 23.87
N GLY A 337 -5.92 0.59 22.55
CA GLY A 337 -7.14 0.74 21.76
C GLY A 337 -7.83 -0.58 21.39
N TRP A 338 -7.11 -1.70 21.43
CA TRP A 338 -7.54 -3.01 20.89
C TRP A 338 -8.01 -4.02 21.94
N ARG A 339 -8.51 -3.55 23.09
CA ARG A 339 -8.94 -4.43 24.20
C ARG A 339 -10.06 -5.40 23.82
N HIS A 340 -10.86 -5.10 22.81
CA HIS A 340 -11.93 -5.98 22.32
C HIS A 340 -11.42 -7.15 21.47
N TRP A 341 -10.13 -7.17 21.15
CA TRP A 341 -9.47 -8.28 20.46
C TRP A 341 -8.69 -9.22 21.38
N THR A 342 -8.55 -8.92 22.68
CA THR A 342 -7.83 -9.80 23.61
C THR A 342 -8.46 -11.18 23.66
N SER A 343 -7.61 -12.21 23.74
CA SER A 343 -8.08 -13.60 23.83
C SER A 343 -8.74 -13.89 25.17
N ASP A 344 -9.58 -14.92 25.22
CA ASP A 344 -10.14 -15.44 26.47
C ASP A 344 -9.04 -16.00 27.40
N SER A 345 -7.90 -16.45 26.84
CA SER A 345 -6.73 -16.91 27.60
C SER A 345 -6.01 -15.77 28.33
N VAL A 346 -6.08 -14.55 27.79
CA VAL A 346 -5.49 -13.34 28.39
C VAL A 346 -6.60 -12.28 28.51
N PRO A 347 -7.54 -12.44 29.46
CA PRO A 347 -8.79 -11.66 29.52
C PRO A 347 -8.58 -10.18 29.85
N ARG A 348 -7.34 -9.76 30.10
CA ARG A 348 -6.92 -8.38 30.26
C ARG A 348 -5.58 -8.19 29.59
N VAL A 349 -5.44 -7.09 28.86
CA VAL A 349 -4.16 -6.72 28.26
C VAL A 349 -3.09 -6.61 29.34
N ARG A 350 -2.00 -7.37 29.16
CA ARG A 350 -0.79 -7.35 29.98
C ARG A 350 0.39 -7.00 29.09
N GLU A 351 1.38 -6.33 29.64
CA GLU A 351 2.69 -6.23 29.02
C GLU A 351 3.36 -7.61 28.95
N GLU A 352 3.70 -8.05 27.74
CA GLU A 352 4.40 -9.32 27.55
C GLU A 352 5.91 -9.15 27.83
N PRO A 353 6.49 -9.97 28.73
CA PRO A 353 7.83 -9.75 29.26
C PRO A 353 8.92 -10.15 28.25
N MET A 354 9.43 -9.15 27.52
CA MET A 354 10.55 -9.29 26.60
C MET A 354 11.49 -8.08 26.66
N THR A 355 12.72 -8.22 26.14
CA THR A 355 13.69 -7.12 26.05
C THR A 355 14.49 -7.20 24.75
N ALA A 356 14.81 -6.04 24.17
CA ALA A 356 15.81 -5.95 23.10
C ALA A 356 17.23 -5.85 23.68
N ARG A 357 18.12 -6.80 23.34
CA ARG A 357 19.54 -6.78 23.72
C ARG A 357 20.40 -6.07 22.68
N TYR A 358 20.05 -6.25 21.42
CA TYR A 358 20.69 -5.59 20.29
C TYR A 358 19.63 -5.14 19.29
N LEU A 359 19.83 -3.95 18.72
CA LEU A 359 19.01 -3.39 17.65
C LEU A 359 19.91 -2.52 16.77
N GLY A 360 19.99 -2.82 15.47
CA GLY A 360 20.78 -2.01 14.55
C GLY A 360 20.56 -2.32 13.06
N TRP A 361 20.92 -1.34 12.23
CA TRP A 361 20.92 -1.42 10.77
C TRP A 361 22.34 -1.22 10.26
N PRO A 362 23.19 -2.26 10.34
CA PRO A 362 24.62 -2.10 10.10
C PRO A 362 24.95 -1.73 8.65
N TRP A 363 24.11 -2.14 7.68
CA TRP A 363 24.41 -1.99 6.25
C TRP A 363 25.85 -2.41 5.92
N HIS A 364 26.25 -3.55 6.46
CA HIS A 364 27.63 -4.01 6.44
C HIS A 364 27.91 -4.79 5.17
N ASP A 365 28.88 -4.31 4.39
CA ASP A 365 29.43 -5.00 3.23
C ASP A 365 30.43 -6.06 3.69
N PHE A 366 30.15 -7.33 3.42
CA PHE A 366 31.02 -8.44 3.82
C PHE A 366 32.38 -8.44 3.11
N LYS A 367 32.58 -7.65 2.05
CA LYS A 367 33.92 -7.39 1.48
C LYS A 367 34.87 -6.72 2.47
N LYS A 368 34.33 -6.04 3.49
CA LYS A 368 35.11 -5.41 4.57
C LYS A 368 35.51 -6.38 5.67
N GLY A 369 35.12 -7.65 5.57
CA GLY A 369 35.35 -8.69 6.57
C GLY A 369 34.11 -9.03 7.38
N PRO A 370 34.24 -9.80 8.47
CA PRO A 370 33.12 -10.22 9.29
C PRO A 370 32.49 -9.03 10.03
N PHE A 371 31.20 -9.14 10.30
CA PHE A 371 30.48 -8.21 11.17
C PHE A 371 30.40 -8.79 12.59
N GLU A 372 30.57 -7.94 13.60
CA GLU A 372 30.52 -8.34 15.01
C GLU A 372 29.58 -7.42 15.80
N ALA A 373 28.60 -8.02 16.48
CA ALA A 373 27.73 -7.36 17.44
C ALA A 373 28.06 -7.85 18.86
N ARG A 374 28.09 -6.93 19.82
CA ARG A 374 28.28 -7.22 21.24
C ARG A 374 27.09 -6.73 22.04
N PHE A 375 26.61 -7.57 22.96
CA PHE A 375 25.51 -7.23 23.85
C PHE A 375 25.63 -7.99 25.17
N LYS A 376 24.83 -7.61 26.16
CA LYS A 376 24.81 -8.24 27.49
C LYS A 376 23.49 -8.95 27.73
N SER A 377 23.53 -10.13 28.33
CA SER A 377 22.37 -10.78 28.93
C SER A 377 22.50 -10.80 30.46
N ASN A 378 21.37 -10.73 31.15
CA ASN A 378 21.30 -10.93 32.60
C ASN A 378 21.04 -12.40 32.98
N GLY A 379 20.84 -13.28 31.98
CA GLY A 379 20.58 -14.71 32.17
C GLY A 379 19.25 -15.07 32.82
N GLN A 380 18.26 -14.17 32.80
CA GLN A 380 16.95 -14.38 33.42
C GLN A 380 15.85 -14.78 32.43
N TYR A 381 16.12 -14.73 31.13
CA TYR A 381 15.14 -14.98 30.08
C TYR A 381 15.21 -16.44 29.61
N ALA A 382 14.08 -17.00 29.20
CA ALA A 382 13.96 -18.42 28.85
C ALA A 382 14.37 -18.69 27.39
N LYS A 383 14.10 -17.74 26.49
CA LYS A 383 14.32 -17.86 25.03
C LYS A 383 15.00 -16.62 24.48
N THR A 384 15.82 -16.80 23.44
CA THR A 384 16.41 -15.69 22.68
C THR A 384 16.07 -15.85 21.21
N ALA A 385 15.69 -14.76 20.53
CA ALA A 385 15.57 -14.73 19.07
C ALA A 385 16.61 -13.79 18.48
N ILE A 386 17.26 -14.23 17.41
CA ILE A 386 18.17 -13.44 16.59
C ILE A 386 17.50 -13.26 15.24
N ARG A 387 17.18 -12.02 14.88
CA ARG A 387 16.58 -11.71 13.58
C ARG A 387 17.46 -10.78 12.79
N PHE A 388 17.69 -11.09 11.53
CA PHE A 388 18.48 -10.25 10.66
C PHE A 388 17.94 -10.28 9.23
N SER A 389 18.36 -9.30 8.44
CA SER A 389 18.14 -9.36 7.00
C SER A 389 19.46 -9.27 6.25
N ALA A 390 19.57 -10.04 5.18
CA ALA A 390 20.77 -10.18 4.39
C ALA A 390 20.42 -10.24 2.90
N SER A 391 21.37 -9.86 2.05
CA SER A 391 21.21 -9.92 0.59
C SER A 391 22.49 -10.37 -0.09
N GLY A 392 22.39 -10.99 -1.26
CA GLY A 392 23.53 -11.42 -2.06
C GLY A 392 24.01 -12.86 -1.81
N PHE A 393 23.28 -13.66 -1.01
CA PHE A 393 23.63 -15.02 -0.62
C PHE A 393 22.89 -16.06 -1.48
N GLY A 394 23.28 -16.18 -2.75
CA GLY A 394 22.59 -17.05 -3.72
C GLY A 394 22.93 -18.55 -3.63
N SER A 395 23.63 -19.00 -2.59
CA SER A 395 24.07 -20.39 -2.45
C SER A 395 24.09 -20.80 -0.98
N ALA A 396 23.77 -22.06 -0.68
CA ALA A 396 23.82 -22.56 0.69
C ALA A 396 25.25 -22.62 1.25
N GLY A 397 25.40 -22.41 2.55
CA GLY A 397 26.68 -22.42 3.26
C GLY A 397 27.52 -21.18 3.01
N SER A 398 26.94 -20.10 2.47
CA SER A 398 27.66 -18.88 2.12
C SER A 398 27.63 -17.82 3.23
N LEU A 399 26.83 -18.03 4.27
CA LEU A 399 26.78 -17.20 5.48
C LEU A 399 26.94 -18.05 6.74
N GLU A 400 27.96 -17.74 7.53
CA GLU A 400 28.18 -18.29 8.87
C GLU A 400 27.69 -17.30 9.94
N VAL A 401 26.92 -17.81 10.90
CA VAL A 401 26.48 -17.07 12.10
C VAL A 401 26.99 -17.80 13.35
N ARG A 402 27.74 -17.10 14.20
CA ARG A 402 28.26 -17.64 15.46
C ARG A 402 27.84 -16.78 16.65
N LEU A 403 27.25 -17.40 17.65
CA LEU A 403 27.01 -16.80 18.96
C LEU A 403 28.07 -17.33 19.93
N ASP A 404 28.84 -16.40 20.47
CA ASP A 404 30.07 -16.62 21.21
C ASP A 404 31.06 -17.46 20.40
N ASP A 405 31.25 -18.71 20.78
CA ASP A 405 32.11 -19.66 20.07
C ASP A 405 31.32 -20.74 19.32
N MET A 406 29.99 -20.73 19.42
CA MET A 406 29.10 -21.73 18.82
C MET A 406 28.52 -21.25 17.50
N GLN A 407 28.64 -22.04 16.44
CA GLN A 407 27.93 -21.82 15.19
C GLN A 407 26.45 -22.17 15.38
N ILE A 408 25.55 -21.27 14.99
CA ILE A 408 24.11 -21.51 15.07
C ILE A 408 23.62 -21.94 13.69
N PRO A 409 23.01 -23.13 13.56
CA PRO A 409 22.38 -23.53 12.30
C PRO A 409 21.12 -22.70 12.05
N PHE A 410 20.88 -22.38 10.79
CA PHE A 410 19.66 -21.70 10.34
C PHE A 410 19.36 -22.08 8.90
N ASN A 411 18.13 -21.83 8.47
CA ASN A 411 17.73 -22.04 7.08
C ASN A 411 18.23 -20.85 6.25
N GLU A 412 19.41 -20.99 5.64
CA GLU A 412 20.00 -19.95 4.80
C GLU A 412 19.15 -19.72 3.54
N PRO A 413 18.62 -18.51 3.33
CA PRO A 413 17.91 -18.18 2.10
C PRO A 413 18.89 -18.17 0.92
N GLN A 414 18.64 -18.98 -0.10
CA GLN A 414 19.47 -19.07 -1.30
C GLN A 414 18.99 -18.03 -2.32
N SER A 415 19.21 -16.76 -2.02
CA SER A 415 18.82 -15.66 -2.91
C SER A 415 19.82 -14.50 -2.92
N HIS A 416 19.94 -13.88 -4.08
CA HIS A 416 20.63 -12.61 -4.22
C HIS A 416 19.79 -11.41 -3.79
N ASP A 417 18.47 -11.60 -3.68
CA ASP A 417 17.56 -10.60 -3.14
C ASP A 417 17.70 -10.47 -1.62
N ARG A 418 17.07 -9.45 -1.03
CA ARG A 418 17.05 -9.28 0.43
C ARG A 418 16.06 -10.26 1.04
N THR A 419 16.55 -10.96 2.04
CA THR A 419 15.80 -11.98 2.79
C THR A 419 15.86 -11.69 4.28
N PHE A 420 14.87 -12.17 5.01
CA PHE A 420 14.72 -12.01 6.46
C PHE A 420 14.85 -13.39 7.10
N VAL A 421 15.65 -13.48 8.16
CA VAL A 421 15.99 -14.72 8.83
C VAL A 421 15.66 -14.56 10.30
N ASP A 422 14.93 -15.52 10.86
CA ASP A 422 14.69 -15.67 12.30
C ASP A 422 15.40 -16.93 12.80
N ILE A 423 16.13 -16.80 13.90
CA ILE A 423 16.83 -17.88 14.58
C ILE A 423 16.38 -17.87 16.04
N GLU A 424 15.72 -18.94 16.45
CA GLU A 424 15.44 -19.19 17.85
C GLU A 424 16.60 -19.93 18.51
N VAL A 425 17.14 -19.37 19.59
CA VAL A 425 18.12 -20.02 20.45
C VAL A 425 17.33 -20.72 21.58
N PRO A 426 17.31 -22.07 21.64
CA PRO A 426 16.37 -22.81 22.49
C PRO A 426 16.60 -22.64 23.99
N SER A 427 17.82 -22.32 24.39
CA SER A 427 18.21 -22.03 25.78
C SER A 427 18.48 -20.54 25.92
N GLY A 428 17.89 -19.91 26.94
CA GLY A 428 18.27 -18.56 27.38
C GLY A 428 19.78 -18.41 27.54
N LEU A 429 20.27 -17.19 27.33
CA LEU A 429 21.71 -16.91 27.40
C LEU A 429 22.19 -16.93 28.85
N ALA A 430 23.49 -17.21 29.03
CA ALA A 430 24.12 -17.07 30.34
C ALA A 430 24.20 -15.58 30.74
N PRO A 431 24.31 -15.26 32.04
CA PRO A 431 24.59 -13.88 32.44
C PRO A 431 25.99 -13.47 31.97
N GLY A 432 26.11 -12.34 31.28
CA GLY A 432 27.41 -11.82 30.85
C GLY A 432 27.41 -11.10 29.50
N ASP A 433 28.61 -10.90 28.98
CA ASP A 433 28.86 -10.37 27.64
C ASP A 433 28.76 -11.49 26.61
N HIS A 434 28.02 -11.23 25.53
CA HIS A 434 27.89 -12.11 24.38
C HIS A 434 28.38 -11.44 23.10
N ARG A 435 28.85 -12.26 22.17
CA ARG A 435 29.35 -11.82 20.87
C ARG A 435 28.64 -12.59 19.76
N LEU A 436 27.96 -11.86 18.86
CA LEU A 436 27.37 -12.44 17.66
C LEU A 436 28.20 -12.03 16.44
N VAL A 437 28.70 -13.01 15.69
CA VAL A 437 29.57 -12.82 14.54
C VAL A 437 28.88 -13.33 13.28
N PHE A 438 28.85 -12.51 12.24
CA PHE A 438 28.43 -12.89 10.90
C PHE A 438 29.64 -12.88 9.98
N ARG A 439 29.76 -13.93 9.17
CA ARG A 439 30.86 -14.07 8.21
C ARG A 439 30.35 -14.62 6.89
N ALA A 440 30.60 -13.91 5.80
CA ALA A 440 30.47 -14.49 4.47
C ALA A 440 31.55 -15.55 4.24
N ILE A 441 31.17 -16.69 3.69
CA ILE A 441 32.06 -17.78 3.31
C ILE A 441 32.30 -17.71 1.80
N GLY A 442 33.57 -17.68 1.39
CA GLY A 442 33.99 -17.45 0.01
C GLY A 442 34.20 -15.97 -0.34
N ASP A 443 34.23 -15.64 -1.63
CA ASP A 443 34.73 -14.35 -2.14
C ASP A 443 33.72 -13.18 -2.07
N ALA A 444 32.58 -13.34 -1.41
CA ALA A 444 31.53 -12.32 -1.26
C ALA A 444 31.11 -11.62 -2.57
N THR A 445 30.94 -12.40 -3.64
CA THR A 445 30.78 -11.93 -5.04
C THR A 445 29.34 -11.77 -5.52
N GLY A 446 28.37 -11.58 -4.62
CA GLY A 446 26.98 -11.35 -5.01
C GLY A 446 26.83 -10.22 -6.05
N PRO A 447 25.81 -10.24 -6.94
CA PRO A 447 25.67 -9.28 -8.05
C PRO A 447 25.68 -7.81 -7.63
N ARG A 448 25.24 -7.52 -6.40
CA ARG A 448 25.25 -6.20 -5.76
C ARG A 448 26.08 -6.18 -4.47
N GLY A 449 27.00 -7.13 -4.31
CA GLY A 449 27.69 -7.41 -3.05
C GLY A 449 26.85 -8.27 -2.10
N GLN A 450 27.47 -8.67 -0.99
CA GLN A 450 26.82 -9.37 0.11
C GLN A 450 26.70 -8.43 1.30
N TRP A 451 25.50 -8.30 1.84
CA TRP A 451 25.21 -7.30 2.86
C TRP A 451 24.48 -7.90 4.04
N LEU A 452 24.83 -7.45 5.24
CA LEU A 452 23.98 -7.54 6.43
C LEU A 452 23.28 -6.18 6.60
N SER A 453 21.95 -6.18 6.50
CA SER A 453 21.15 -4.96 6.41
C SER A 453 20.54 -4.55 7.75
N SER A 454 20.03 -5.51 8.52
CA SER A 454 19.47 -5.31 9.86
C SER A 454 19.83 -6.45 10.79
N LEU A 455 19.89 -6.18 12.09
CA LEU A 455 20.09 -7.17 13.14
C LEU A 455 19.35 -6.75 14.42
N THR A 456 18.60 -7.68 14.99
CA THR A 456 17.97 -7.57 16.30
C THR A 456 18.21 -8.83 17.11
N VAL A 457 18.36 -8.67 18.41
CA VAL A 457 18.43 -9.77 19.37
C VAL A 457 17.46 -9.47 20.49
N HIS A 458 16.44 -10.31 20.65
CA HIS A 458 15.42 -10.20 21.69
C HIS A 458 15.52 -11.38 22.65
N GLU A 459 15.24 -11.14 23.92
CA GLU A 459 15.08 -12.18 24.94
C GLU A 459 13.66 -12.15 25.51
N TYR A 460 13.08 -13.32 25.76
CA TYR A 460 11.70 -13.53 26.19
C TYR A 460 11.64 -14.30 27.51
N ALA A 461 10.85 -13.81 28.47
CA ALA A 461 10.78 -14.43 29.79
C ALA A 461 10.05 -15.78 29.75
N GLY A 462 10.14 -16.56 30.83
CA GLY A 462 9.51 -17.88 30.88
C GLY A 462 7.98 -17.85 30.86
N ASP A 463 7.37 -16.72 31.22
CA ASP A 463 5.94 -16.44 31.18
C ASP A 463 5.56 -15.51 30.01
N PHE A 464 6.37 -15.46 28.96
CA PHE A 464 6.04 -14.76 27.72
C PHE A 464 5.05 -15.58 26.89
N HIS A 465 3.97 -14.94 26.42
CA HIS A 465 2.94 -15.57 25.61
C HIS A 465 2.99 -15.03 24.17
N ASP A 466 3.27 -15.90 23.20
CA ASP A 466 3.33 -15.57 21.77
C ASP A 466 2.59 -16.58 20.89
N GLU A 467 1.54 -17.20 21.44
CA GLU A 467 0.70 -18.09 20.66
C GLU A 467 0.17 -17.36 19.41
N PRO A 468 0.19 -17.99 18.22
CA PRO A 468 -0.28 -17.35 16.99
C PRO A 468 -1.70 -16.77 17.15
N GLY A 469 -1.85 -15.49 16.80
CA GLY A 469 -3.13 -14.78 16.92
C GLY A 469 -3.45 -14.24 18.33
N LEU A 470 -2.58 -14.42 19.32
CA LEU A 470 -2.70 -13.74 20.61
C LEU A 470 -2.60 -12.22 20.42
N VAL A 471 -3.61 -11.51 20.94
CA VAL A 471 -3.61 -10.05 21.03
C VAL A 471 -3.40 -9.64 22.48
N SER A 472 -2.29 -8.93 22.75
CA SER A 472 -1.86 -8.47 24.08
C SER A 472 -1.16 -7.09 23.98
N ALA A 473 -0.21 -6.78 24.87
CA ALA A 473 0.67 -5.62 24.74
C ALA A 473 2.13 -6.07 24.62
N PHE A 474 2.61 -6.20 23.39
CA PHE A 474 4.00 -6.55 23.12
C PHE A 474 4.83 -5.27 23.04
N PRO A 475 5.90 -5.11 23.82
CA PRO A 475 6.70 -3.89 23.78
C PRO A 475 7.41 -3.75 22.43
N VAL A 476 7.42 -2.52 21.91
CA VAL A 476 8.29 -2.10 20.80
C VAL A 476 9.42 -1.24 21.34
N PHE A 477 10.61 -1.34 20.75
CA PHE A 477 11.81 -0.70 21.27
C PHE A 477 12.32 0.40 20.34
N ASP A 478 12.73 1.54 20.89
CA ASP A 478 13.43 2.57 20.11
C ASP A 478 14.88 2.16 19.78
N SER A 479 15.58 2.95 18.98
CA SER A 479 16.98 2.71 18.59
C SER A 479 17.97 2.69 19.76
N THR A 480 17.58 3.16 20.95
CA THR A 480 18.37 3.06 22.18
C THR A 480 18.11 1.75 22.95
N ARG A 481 17.14 0.95 22.49
CA ARG A 481 16.59 -0.27 23.10
C ARG A 481 15.69 0.02 24.31
N SER A 482 15.18 1.23 24.43
CA SER A 482 14.18 1.59 25.45
C SER A 482 12.79 1.24 24.92
N VAL A 483 11.87 0.84 25.81
CA VAL A 483 10.47 0.62 25.43
C VAL A 483 9.88 1.95 24.93
N ALA A 484 9.36 1.93 23.71
CA ALA A 484 8.77 3.08 23.02
C ALA A 484 7.23 3.01 22.97
N GLY A 485 6.66 1.92 23.48
CA GLY A 485 5.22 1.66 23.59
C GLY A 485 4.93 0.20 23.28
N TYR A 486 3.73 -0.07 22.80
CA TYR A 486 3.20 -1.43 22.65
C TYR A 486 2.50 -1.63 21.31
N ARG A 487 2.64 -2.83 20.77
CA ARG A 487 1.92 -3.33 19.59
C ARG A 487 0.97 -4.48 19.98
N PRO A 488 -0.04 -4.80 19.15
CA PRO A 488 -1.08 -5.77 19.52
C PRO A 488 -0.64 -7.23 19.47
N THR A 489 0.29 -7.61 18.58
CA THR A 489 0.72 -9.01 18.39
C THR A 489 2.25 -9.11 18.41
N ASN A 490 2.79 -10.31 18.68
CA ASN A 490 4.24 -10.50 18.65
C ASN A 490 4.78 -10.44 17.21
N GLU A 491 4.54 -11.49 16.41
CA GLU A 491 5.06 -11.61 15.03
C GLU A 491 3.95 -11.97 14.02
N SER A 492 2.68 -11.87 14.42
CA SER A 492 1.52 -12.25 13.58
C SER A 492 0.94 -11.09 12.77
N CYS A 493 1.69 -9.99 12.61
CA CYS A 493 1.28 -8.84 11.81
C CYS A 493 2.31 -8.57 10.72
N LEU A 494 1.84 -8.39 9.48
CA LEU A 494 2.63 -7.91 8.35
C LEU A 494 3.39 -6.62 8.66
N MET A 495 2.82 -5.70 9.47
CA MET A 495 3.49 -4.45 9.87
C MET A 495 4.70 -4.66 10.81
N ARG A 496 4.88 -5.90 11.30
CA ARG A 496 6.00 -6.33 12.13
C ARG A 496 6.92 -7.25 11.34
N ASP A 497 6.35 -8.34 10.84
CA ASP A 497 7.03 -9.30 9.99
C ASP A 497 6.53 -9.14 8.56
N MET A 498 7.30 -8.42 7.74
CA MET A 498 6.98 -8.16 6.35
C MET A 498 6.80 -9.45 5.53
N THR A 499 7.36 -10.58 5.98
CA THR A 499 7.21 -11.86 5.28
C THR A 499 5.85 -12.51 5.51
N SER A 500 5.12 -12.10 6.55
CA SER A 500 3.74 -12.50 6.79
C SER A 500 2.83 -12.01 5.66
N GLN A 501 1.83 -12.82 5.30
CA GLN A 501 0.81 -12.41 4.34
C GLN A 501 -0.41 -11.77 5.02
N HIS A 502 -0.42 -11.67 6.34
CA HIS A 502 -1.61 -11.27 7.10
C HIS A 502 -1.33 -10.08 8.00
N PHE A 503 -2.25 -9.12 7.98
CA PHE A 503 -2.36 -8.14 9.07
C PHE A 503 -2.82 -8.84 10.34
N CYS A 504 -2.39 -8.34 11.50
CA CYS A 504 -3.08 -8.72 12.73
C CYS A 504 -4.53 -8.21 12.72
N GLN A 505 -5.38 -8.81 13.55
CA GLN A 505 -6.79 -8.48 13.66
C GLN A 505 -7.06 -6.99 13.88
N VAL A 506 -6.17 -6.31 14.61
CA VAL A 506 -6.28 -4.86 14.90
C VAL A 506 -6.03 -4.02 13.65
N CYS A 507 -4.99 -4.33 12.89
CA CYS A 507 -4.71 -3.67 11.60
C CYS A 507 -5.80 -3.97 10.57
N GLN A 508 -6.29 -5.22 10.55
CA GLN A 508 -7.35 -5.65 9.64
C GLN A 508 -8.66 -4.89 9.90
N GLU A 509 -9.11 -4.82 11.15
CA GLU A 509 -10.28 -4.04 11.55
C GLU A 509 -10.11 -2.56 11.23
N ASN A 510 -8.94 -2.00 11.52
CA ASN A 510 -8.67 -0.60 11.23
C ASN A 510 -8.74 -0.30 9.73
N ASN A 511 -8.21 -1.17 8.86
CA ASN A 511 -8.34 -1.03 7.41
C ASN A 511 -9.81 -1.02 6.99
N TRP A 512 -10.63 -1.96 7.47
CA TRP A 512 -12.08 -1.95 7.22
C TRP A 512 -12.73 -0.64 7.63
N ILE A 513 -12.44 -0.14 8.84
CA ILE A 513 -13.00 1.13 9.33
C ILE A 513 -12.60 2.29 8.42
N LYS A 514 -11.34 2.35 7.95
CA LYS A 514 -10.86 3.39 7.03
C LYS A 514 -11.53 3.33 5.67
N PHE A 515 -11.82 2.13 5.17
CA PHE A 515 -12.48 1.97 3.87
C PHE A 515 -13.97 2.29 3.96
N LEU A 516 -14.66 1.79 4.99
CA LEU A 516 -16.08 2.05 5.21
C LEU A 516 -16.40 3.51 5.55
N ASP A 517 -15.42 4.29 6.03
CA ASP A 517 -15.57 5.76 6.19
C ASP A 517 -15.62 6.52 4.85
N ARG A 518 -15.23 5.86 3.75
CA ARG A 518 -15.10 6.47 2.42
C ARG A 518 -16.14 5.99 1.41
N ILE A 519 -16.84 4.90 1.71
CA ILE A 519 -17.80 4.27 0.80
C ILE A 519 -19.16 4.12 1.47
N ASP A 520 -20.19 4.03 0.64
CA ASP A 520 -21.56 3.67 0.99
C ASP A 520 -21.76 2.16 0.84
N LEU A 521 -22.43 1.54 1.83
CA LEU A 521 -22.83 0.13 1.81
C LEU A 521 -23.95 -0.18 0.80
N ILE A 522 -24.60 0.85 0.24
CA ILE A 522 -25.73 0.75 -0.69
C ILE A 522 -25.33 1.40 -2.01
N ASP A 523 -25.15 0.60 -3.06
CA ASP A 523 -24.87 1.10 -4.41
C ASP A 523 -26.14 1.66 -5.07
N HIS A 524 -27.30 1.10 -4.76
CA HIS A 524 -28.57 1.54 -5.33
C HIS A 524 -29.74 1.19 -4.42
N ALA A 525 -30.77 2.05 -4.37
CA ALA A 525 -32.06 1.68 -3.84
C ALA A 525 -33.18 2.43 -4.58
N SER A 526 -34.31 1.77 -4.78
CA SER A 526 -35.47 2.36 -5.44
C SER A 526 -36.78 1.82 -4.89
N MET A 527 -37.84 2.62 -5.05
CA MET A 527 -39.21 2.20 -4.79
C MET A 527 -40.10 2.58 -5.95
N ARG A 528 -41.09 1.75 -6.26
CA ARG A 528 -42.05 1.99 -7.34
C ARG A 528 -43.46 1.64 -6.89
N LYS A 529 -44.42 2.50 -7.23
CA LYS A 529 -45.83 2.23 -7.00
C LYS A 529 -46.55 2.13 -8.35
N SER A 530 -47.13 0.98 -8.62
CA SER A 530 -47.90 0.76 -9.84
C SER A 530 -49.35 1.25 -9.67
N GLY A 531 -49.98 1.62 -10.78
CA GLY A 531 -51.40 2.04 -10.80
C GLY A 531 -52.38 0.97 -10.31
N ALA A 532 -51.94 -0.28 -10.14
CA ALA A 532 -52.73 -1.37 -9.57
C ALA A 532 -52.66 -1.44 -8.03
N GLY A 533 -52.07 -0.44 -7.36
CA GLY A 533 -51.92 -0.43 -5.90
C GLY A 533 -50.85 -1.37 -5.39
N VAL A 534 -49.84 -1.64 -6.21
CA VAL A 534 -48.72 -2.50 -5.86
C VAL A 534 -47.50 -1.65 -5.59
N LEU A 535 -46.87 -1.87 -4.43
CA LEU A 535 -45.62 -1.21 -4.03
C LEU A 535 -44.49 -2.23 -4.15
N SER A 536 -43.45 -1.88 -4.90
CA SER A 536 -42.20 -2.63 -4.95
C SER A 536 -41.03 -1.78 -4.46
N ALA A 537 -40.05 -2.43 -3.86
CA ALA A 537 -38.80 -1.80 -3.46
C ALA A 537 -37.64 -2.75 -3.70
N GLU A 538 -36.48 -2.14 -3.96
CA GLU A 538 -35.23 -2.84 -4.21
C GLU A 538 -34.06 -2.09 -3.57
N VAL A 539 -33.11 -2.83 -3.03
CA VAL A 539 -31.80 -2.35 -2.62
C VAL A 539 -30.71 -3.25 -3.20
N THR A 540 -29.66 -2.63 -3.72
CA THR A 540 -28.42 -3.27 -4.15
C THR A 540 -27.34 -2.89 -3.15
N PRO A 541 -27.04 -3.73 -2.15
CA PRO A 541 -25.92 -3.51 -1.26
C PRO A 541 -24.59 -3.73 -2.01
N LEU A 542 -23.49 -3.27 -1.41
CA LEU A 542 -22.15 -3.67 -1.84
C LEU A 542 -22.05 -5.20 -1.90
N GLU A 543 -21.19 -5.69 -2.79
CA GLU A 543 -20.92 -7.11 -3.01
C GLU A 543 -20.10 -7.72 -1.85
N LEU A 544 -20.69 -7.72 -0.65
CA LEU A 544 -20.15 -8.23 0.61
C LEU A 544 -21.11 -9.28 1.20
N GLY A 545 -20.63 -10.09 2.14
CA GLY A 545 -21.39 -11.18 2.75
C GLY A 545 -21.93 -12.13 1.69
N GLN A 546 -23.24 -12.40 1.75
CA GLN A 546 -23.94 -13.25 0.79
C GLN A 546 -24.03 -12.67 -0.64
N PHE A 547 -23.61 -11.43 -0.87
CA PHE A 547 -23.67 -10.77 -2.18
C PHE A 547 -22.32 -10.73 -2.93
N ARG A 548 -21.25 -11.28 -2.34
CA ARG A 548 -19.94 -11.36 -3.00
C ARG A 548 -20.04 -12.10 -4.33
N ARG A 549 -19.59 -11.45 -5.42
CA ARG A 549 -19.42 -12.09 -6.73
C ARG A 549 -18.01 -12.66 -6.93
N LEU A 550 -17.02 -12.06 -6.28
CA LEU A 550 -15.61 -12.43 -6.38
C LEU A 550 -15.14 -13.13 -5.09
N GLY A 551 -14.77 -14.41 -5.21
CA GLY A 551 -14.23 -15.22 -4.12
C GLY A 551 -15.20 -15.52 -2.97
N GLN A 552 -14.74 -16.30 -2.00
CA GLN A 552 -15.41 -16.46 -0.72
C GLN A 552 -14.91 -15.38 0.25
N GLY A 553 -15.83 -14.69 0.91
CA GLY A 553 -15.51 -13.74 1.98
C GLY A 553 -15.07 -14.44 3.27
N PRO A 554 -14.73 -13.67 4.32
CA PRO A 554 -14.43 -14.22 5.63
C PRO A 554 -15.59 -15.06 6.16
N GLU A 555 -15.29 -16.18 6.82
CA GLU A 555 -16.31 -17.06 7.38
C GLU A 555 -17.17 -16.31 8.42
N GLY A 556 -18.48 -16.28 8.22
CA GLY A 556 -19.41 -15.56 9.09
C GLY A 556 -19.68 -14.11 8.68
N GLU A 557 -19.08 -13.62 7.59
CA GLU A 557 -19.45 -12.33 7.01
C GLU A 557 -20.89 -12.38 6.42
N ARG A 558 -21.72 -11.39 6.74
CA ARG A 558 -23.10 -11.26 6.25
C ARG A 558 -23.56 -9.82 6.16
N ILE A 559 -24.49 -9.57 5.25
CA ILE A 559 -25.24 -8.31 5.14
C ILE A 559 -26.64 -8.51 5.70
N GLU A 560 -27.05 -7.69 6.66
CA GLU A 560 -28.45 -7.59 7.13
C GLU A 560 -29.18 -6.47 6.38
N ILE A 561 -30.43 -6.71 5.98
CA ILE A 561 -31.29 -5.72 5.31
C ILE A 561 -32.58 -5.53 6.10
N ARG A 562 -32.90 -4.28 6.45
CA ARG A 562 -34.13 -3.94 7.17
C ARG A 562 -34.85 -2.80 6.47
N TRP A 563 -36.13 -3.00 6.23
CA TRP A 563 -37.01 -2.02 5.59
C TRP A 563 -37.92 -1.35 6.61
N PHE A 564 -38.21 -0.07 6.44
CA PHE A 564 -39.11 0.69 7.31
C PHE A 564 -40.09 1.52 6.50
N ALA A 565 -41.30 1.66 7.04
CA ALA A 565 -42.30 2.62 6.59
C ALA A 565 -42.76 3.45 7.80
N ASP A 566 -42.70 4.78 7.69
CA ASP A 566 -43.03 5.70 8.79
C ASP A 566 -42.33 5.36 10.12
N ARG A 567 -41.05 4.96 10.04
CA ARG A 567 -40.19 4.48 11.15
C ARG A 567 -40.57 3.12 11.77
N ASN A 568 -41.59 2.44 11.26
CA ASN A 568 -41.94 1.08 11.67
C ASN A 568 -41.24 0.07 10.77
N GLU A 569 -40.58 -0.94 11.36
CA GLU A 569 -39.92 -1.99 10.60
C GLU A 569 -40.94 -2.88 9.89
N LEU A 570 -40.74 -3.09 8.59
CA LEU A 570 -41.47 -4.05 7.77
C LEU A 570 -40.82 -5.43 7.92
N THR A 571 -41.02 -6.06 9.09
CA THR A 571 -40.33 -7.30 9.48
C THR A 571 -40.47 -8.47 8.50
N GLN A 572 -41.56 -8.52 7.72
CA GLN A 572 -41.78 -9.51 6.67
C GLN A 572 -40.80 -9.41 5.50
N PHE A 573 -40.06 -8.30 5.37
CA PHE A 573 -39.07 -8.06 4.33
C PHE A 573 -37.63 -8.04 4.86
N ARG A 574 -37.41 -8.53 6.09
CA ARG A 574 -36.05 -8.63 6.66
C ARG A 574 -35.18 -9.54 5.79
N ASP A 575 -33.98 -9.07 5.50
CA ASP A 575 -32.98 -9.73 4.65
C ASP A 575 -33.46 -10.00 3.21
N ILE A 576 -34.49 -9.29 2.76
CA ILE A 576 -35.00 -9.34 1.38
C ILE A 576 -34.54 -8.10 0.62
N ALA A 577 -33.68 -8.29 -0.38
CA ALA A 577 -33.14 -7.20 -1.21
C ALA A 577 -34.18 -6.61 -2.18
N ARG A 578 -35.14 -7.42 -2.66
CA ARG A 578 -36.21 -6.99 -3.57
C ARG A 578 -37.53 -7.63 -3.19
N TRP A 579 -38.58 -6.81 -3.06
CA TRP A 579 -39.93 -7.29 -2.74
C TRP A 579 -41.01 -6.49 -3.46
N GLU A 580 -42.18 -7.09 -3.58
CA GLU A 580 -43.39 -6.49 -4.15
C GLU A 580 -44.60 -6.91 -3.31
N VAL A 581 -45.45 -5.96 -2.96
CA VAL A 581 -46.65 -6.23 -2.15
C VAL A 581 -47.83 -5.40 -2.65
N LYS A 582 -48.97 -6.07 -2.81
CA LYS A 582 -50.25 -5.40 -3.04
C LYS A 582 -50.68 -4.75 -1.73
N SER A 583 -50.49 -3.44 -1.62
CA SER A 583 -50.55 -2.78 -0.31
C SER A 583 -51.24 -1.43 -0.35
N PRO A 584 -52.12 -1.14 0.62
CA PRO A 584 -52.62 0.21 0.87
C PRO A 584 -51.59 1.07 1.63
N LEU A 585 -50.33 0.63 1.80
CA LEU A 585 -49.28 1.40 2.46
C LEU A 585 -49.30 2.84 1.92
N PRO A 586 -49.68 3.83 2.78
CA PRO A 586 -49.73 5.22 2.38
C PRO A 586 -48.33 5.83 2.22
N ALA A 587 -47.30 5.01 2.46
CA ALA A 587 -45.90 5.38 2.43
C ALA A 587 -45.51 5.90 1.04
N SER A 588 -45.38 7.23 0.93
CA SER A 588 -44.69 7.91 -0.16
C SER A 588 -43.17 7.77 -0.07
N ARG A 589 -42.68 7.21 1.06
CA ARG A 589 -41.28 7.02 1.40
C ARG A 589 -41.06 5.69 2.10
N LEU A 590 -39.95 5.03 1.80
CA LEU A 590 -39.44 3.90 2.58
C LEU A 590 -38.04 4.25 3.10
N GLU A 591 -37.64 3.64 4.21
CA GLU A 591 -36.23 3.62 4.60
C GLU A 591 -35.70 2.19 4.42
N VAL A 592 -34.46 2.08 3.98
CA VAL A 592 -33.71 0.82 3.99
C VAL A 592 -32.44 1.01 4.80
N GLU A 593 -32.20 0.08 5.71
CA GLU A 593 -30.98 -0.06 6.49
C GLU A 593 -30.24 -1.29 6.02
N VAL A 594 -28.97 -1.12 5.66
CA VAL A 594 -28.04 -2.19 5.32
C VAL A 594 -26.94 -2.19 6.36
N LYS A 595 -26.64 -3.37 6.92
CA LYS A 595 -25.61 -3.54 7.93
C LYS A 595 -24.65 -4.66 7.55
N LEU A 596 -23.36 -4.35 7.56
CA LEU A 596 -22.28 -5.33 7.45
C LEU A 596 -21.97 -5.94 8.82
N LEU A 597 -21.88 -7.26 8.85
CA LEU A 597 -21.36 -8.02 9.96
C LEU A 597 -20.20 -8.85 9.43
N SER A 598 -19.02 -8.69 10.03
CA SER A 598 -17.81 -9.39 9.61
C SER A 598 -17.04 -9.83 10.85
N PRO A 599 -16.46 -11.05 10.87
CA PRO A 599 -15.56 -11.46 11.95
C PRO A 599 -14.30 -10.58 12.04
N GLU A 600 -13.97 -9.86 10.97
CA GLU A 600 -12.82 -8.95 10.88
C GLU A 600 -13.11 -7.58 11.50
N ILE A 601 -14.35 -7.31 11.94
CA ILE A 601 -14.77 -6.07 12.60
C ILE A 601 -15.51 -6.42 13.89
N ARG A 602 -14.83 -6.30 15.03
CA ARG A 602 -15.42 -6.54 16.36
C ARG A 602 -15.96 -5.27 17.00
N SER A 603 -15.45 -4.10 16.62
CA SER A 603 -15.82 -2.81 17.22
C SER A 603 -16.12 -1.73 16.18
N ASP A 604 -17.40 -1.55 15.84
CA ASP A 604 -17.84 -0.42 15.03
C ASP A 604 -18.04 0.86 15.87
N ARG A 605 -16.94 1.52 16.22
CA ARG A 605 -16.99 2.73 17.07
C ARG A 605 -17.54 3.96 16.36
N PHE A 606 -17.56 3.94 15.03
CA PHE A 606 -17.92 5.10 14.20
C PHE A 606 -19.27 4.93 13.51
N GLY A 607 -19.91 3.75 13.60
CA GLY A 607 -21.16 3.46 12.93
C GLY A 607 -21.01 3.23 11.43
N THR A 608 -19.80 2.89 10.95
CA THR A 608 -19.49 2.75 9.51
C THR A 608 -19.94 1.41 8.94
N THR A 609 -20.31 0.45 9.79
CA THR A 609 -20.84 -0.85 9.33
C THR A 609 -22.33 -0.82 9.05
N THR A 610 -23.02 0.30 9.27
CA THR A 610 -24.47 0.43 9.06
C THR A 610 -24.77 1.68 8.25
N GLN A 611 -25.51 1.53 7.16
CA GLN A 611 -26.01 2.65 6.37
C GLN A 611 -27.53 2.59 6.32
N ARG A 612 -28.19 3.74 6.50
CA ARG A 612 -29.63 3.88 6.35
C ARG A 612 -29.96 5.04 5.43
N ILE A 613 -30.78 4.78 4.42
CA ILE A 613 -31.23 5.80 3.45
C ILE A 613 -32.74 5.83 3.34
N THR A 614 -33.29 6.98 2.95
CA THR A 614 -34.70 7.16 2.62
C THR A 614 -34.86 7.17 1.10
N ILE A 615 -35.81 6.39 0.59
CA ILE A 615 -36.19 6.36 -0.83
C ILE A 615 -37.61 6.87 -1.00
N ASP A 616 -37.84 7.66 -2.05
CA ASP A 616 -39.12 8.28 -2.38
C ASP A 616 -39.55 7.84 -3.81
N GLU A 617 -40.86 7.85 -4.11
CA GLU A 617 -41.42 7.44 -5.42
C GLU A 617 -40.87 8.19 -6.65
N ARG A 618 -40.13 9.30 -6.48
CA ARG A 618 -39.65 10.15 -7.58
C ARG A 618 -38.17 9.97 -7.96
N GLN A 619 -37.45 9.04 -7.35
CA GLN A 619 -36.04 8.83 -7.68
C GLN A 619 -35.85 7.60 -8.58
N ASP A 620 -36.07 7.79 -9.88
CA ASP A 620 -35.18 7.16 -10.84
C ASP A 620 -33.89 7.97 -10.83
N SER A 621 -32.78 7.34 -10.44
CA SER A 621 -31.40 7.86 -10.34
C SER A 621 -31.02 8.68 -9.10
N ILE A 622 -30.27 8.04 -8.19
CA ILE A 622 -29.10 8.68 -7.60
C ILE A 622 -27.97 8.44 -8.62
N SER A 623 -27.74 9.43 -9.50
CA SER A 623 -26.41 9.61 -10.07
C SER A 623 -25.65 10.48 -9.07
N GLY A 624 -24.61 9.90 -8.45
CA GLY A 624 -23.77 10.54 -7.45
C GLY A 624 -23.23 11.89 -7.94
N SER A 625 -23.22 12.87 -7.05
CA SER A 625 -22.89 14.27 -7.36
C SER A 625 -21.54 14.70 -6.84
#